data_AF-A0A6L5HKM9-F1
#
_entry.id   AF-A0A6L5HKM9-F1
#
_cell.length_a   1.000
_cell.length_b   1.000
_cell.length_c   1.000
_cell.angle_alpha   90.00
_cell.angle_beta   90.00
_cell.angle_gamma   90.00
#
_symmetry.space_group_name_H-M   'P 1'
#
loop_
_entity.id
_entity.type
_entity.pdbx_description
1 polymer ?
#
loop_
_entity_poly.entity_id
_entity_poly.type
_entity_poly.pdbx_seq_one_letter_code
_entity_poly.pdbx_strand_id
1 'polypeptide(L)'
;MKRLIVGQPLHTKDELVFSNASVIGVGNSGKSVTYQIRSVYGNIGILTEEEVEQWFNLQPLNAEATEPTVNTTADGFSLTVAAAHAVNIKEFLPGDMYAYEDEGSRGKFNVGRNDWSRFSELLCL
;
A
#
# COMPACT_ATOMS: atom_id res chain seq x y z
N MET A 1 -9.92 -4.82 9.96
CA MET A 1 -9.32 -3.63 9.31
C MET A 1 -9.78 -3.56 7.85
N LYS A 2 -9.75 -2.40 7.17
CA LYS A 2 -9.94 -2.39 5.69
C LYS A 2 -8.73 -3.11 5.06
N ARG A 3 -8.96 -3.88 4.00
CA ARG A 3 -7.90 -4.65 3.33
C ARG A 3 -6.74 -3.73 2.92
N LEU A 4 -5.52 -4.08 3.35
CA LEU A 4 -4.33 -3.35 2.94
C LEU A 4 -3.93 -3.75 1.52
N ILE A 5 -3.26 -2.83 0.84
CA ILE A 5 -2.76 -2.99 -0.52
C ILE A 5 -1.23 -2.92 -0.52
N VAL A 6 -0.61 -3.42 -1.58
CA VAL A 6 0.86 -3.39 -1.69
C VAL A 6 1.37 -1.94 -1.63
N GLY A 7 2.51 -1.76 -1.00
CA GLY A 7 3.13 -0.47 -0.72
C GLY A 7 2.62 0.22 0.55
N GLN A 8 1.58 -0.30 1.22
CA GLN A 8 1.04 0.35 2.42
C GLN A 8 2.12 0.46 3.51
N PRO A 9 2.47 1.68 3.97
CA PRO A 9 3.39 1.85 5.08
C PRO A 9 2.73 1.39 6.39
N LEU A 10 3.54 0.78 7.25
CA LEU A 10 3.17 0.29 8.57
C LEU A 10 4.10 0.91 9.61
N HIS A 11 3.51 1.64 10.56
CA HIS A 11 4.23 2.31 11.62
C HIS A 11 4.12 1.49 12.90
N THR A 12 5.24 1.04 13.45
CA THR A 12 5.21 0.21 14.66
C THR A 12 4.59 0.97 15.84
N LYS A 13 3.79 0.28 16.64
CA LYS A 13 3.31 0.78 17.94
C LYS A 13 4.35 0.60 19.05
N ASP A 14 5.30 -0.30 18.83
CA ASP A 14 6.38 -0.61 19.76
C ASP A 14 7.67 -0.89 18.98
N GLU A 15 8.55 0.12 18.96
CA GLU A 15 9.85 0.06 18.27
C GLU A 15 10.81 -0.99 18.86
N LEU A 16 10.54 -1.50 20.06
CA LEU A 16 11.35 -2.55 20.69
C LEU A 16 11.05 -3.94 20.13
N VAL A 17 9.83 -4.15 19.61
CA VAL A 17 9.36 -5.45 19.12
C VAL A 17 9.37 -5.49 17.59
N PHE A 18 8.86 -4.45 16.96
CA PHE A 18 8.84 -4.32 15.51
C PHE A 18 9.43 -2.98 15.09
N SER A 19 10.16 -2.99 13.98
CA SER A 19 10.49 -1.74 13.28
C SER A 19 9.38 -1.39 12.28
N ASN A 20 9.37 -0.14 11.81
CA ASN A 20 8.50 0.25 10.71
C ASN A 20 8.67 -0.70 9.52
N ALA A 21 7.59 -0.88 8.78
CA ALA A 21 7.53 -1.83 7.69
C ALA A 21 6.68 -1.31 6.53
N SER A 22 6.60 -2.09 5.47
CA SER A 22 5.67 -1.85 4.36
C SER A 22 5.11 -3.17 3.86
N VAL A 23 3.85 -3.17 3.44
CA VAL A 23 3.21 -4.32 2.82
C VAL A 23 3.81 -4.53 1.44
N ILE A 24 4.31 -5.74 1.18
CA ILE A 24 4.90 -6.12 -0.10
C ILE A 24 4.10 -7.20 -0.84
N GLY A 25 3.11 -7.79 -0.16
CA GLY A 25 2.23 -8.80 -0.75
C GLY A 25 0.99 -9.03 0.12
N VAL A 26 -0.11 -9.41 -0.52
CA VAL A 26 -1.38 -9.71 0.14
C VAL A 26 -1.84 -11.11 -0.24
N GLY A 27 -1.81 -12.03 0.71
CA GLY A 27 -2.36 -13.38 0.56
C GLY A 27 -3.82 -13.40 0.98
N ASN A 28 -4.69 -13.99 0.15
CA ASN A 28 -6.09 -14.21 0.49
C ASN A 28 -6.46 -15.67 0.22
N SER A 29 -6.79 -16.41 1.28
CA SER A 29 -7.19 -17.82 1.21
C SER A 29 -8.72 -18.02 1.22
N GLY A 30 -9.49 -16.94 1.19
CA GLY A 30 -10.96 -16.94 1.35
C GLY A 30 -11.42 -17.09 2.81
N LYS A 31 -10.57 -17.61 3.70
CA LYS A 31 -10.85 -17.72 5.16
C LYS A 31 -10.10 -16.68 5.97
N SER A 32 -8.90 -16.31 5.53
CA SER A 32 -8.06 -15.32 6.18
C SER A 32 -7.28 -14.51 5.15
N VAL A 33 -6.99 -13.27 5.52
CA VAL A 33 -6.06 -12.39 4.80
C VAL A 33 -4.76 -12.34 5.59
N THR A 34 -3.65 -12.50 4.88
CA THR A 34 -2.30 -12.38 5.42
C THR A 34 -1.52 -11.35 4.62
N TYR A 35 -0.67 -10.60 5.29
CA TYR A 35 0.15 -9.56 4.71
C TYR A 35 1.62 -9.98 4.79
N GLN A 36 2.27 -10.05 3.64
CA GLN A 36 3.72 -10.12 3.61
C GLN A 36 4.25 -8.71 3.81
N ILE A 37 5.10 -8.53 4.81
CA ILE A 37 5.66 -7.22 5.17
C ILE A 37 7.18 -7.26 5.07
N ARG A 38 7.79 -6.12 4.71
CA ARG A 38 9.23 -5.90 4.72
C ARG A 38 9.54 -4.80 5.72
N SER A 39 10.36 -5.08 6.72
CA SER A 39 10.83 -4.07 7.67
C SER A 39 11.83 -3.11 7.01
N VAL A 40 12.09 -1.96 7.65
CA VAL A 40 13.15 -1.03 7.22
C VAL A 40 14.55 -1.65 7.18
N TYR A 41 14.77 -2.74 7.91
CA TYR A 41 16.02 -3.51 7.89
C TYR A 41 16.04 -4.63 6.84
N GLY A 42 14.98 -4.75 6.03
CA GLY A 42 14.87 -5.76 4.97
C GLY A 42 14.36 -7.13 5.43
N ASN A 43 13.99 -7.28 6.71
CA ASN A 43 13.42 -8.54 7.19
C ASN A 43 12.02 -8.74 6.63
N ILE A 44 11.73 -9.95 6.17
CA ILE A 44 10.43 -10.30 5.59
C ILE A 44 9.67 -11.20 6.56
N GLY A 45 8.43 -10.82 6.86
CA GLY A 45 7.52 -11.60 7.69
C GLY A 45 6.15 -11.73 7.02
N ILE A 46 5.37 -12.72 7.45
CA ILE A 46 3.97 -12.88 7.07
C ILE A 46 3.15 -12.73 8.34
N LEU A 47 2.24 -11.77 8.36
CA LEU A 47 1.36 -11.49 9.49
C LEU A 47 -0.10 -11.61 9.08
N THR A 48 -0.94 -12.04 10.00
CA THR A 48 -2.40 -11.98 9.88
C THR A 48 -2.89 -10.54 10.02
N GLU A 49 -4.14 -10.30 9.62
CA GLU A 49 -4.77 -8.98 9.84
C GLU A 49 -4.77 -8.56 11.32
N GLU A 50 -5.06 -9.50 12.23
CA GLU A 50 -5.08 -9.25 13.68
C GLU A 50 -3.69 -8.85 14.21
N GLU A 51 -2.64 -9.54 13.75
CA GLU A 51 -1.26 -9.19 14.14
C GLU A 51 -0.85 -7.82 13.59
N VAL A 52 -1.25 -7.48 12.36
CA VAL A 52 -0.98 -6.15 11.81
C VAL A 52 -1.71 -5.07 12.62
N GLU A 53 -2.99 -5.27 12.92
CA GLU A 53 -3.76 -4.35 13.77
C GLU A 53 -3.17 -4.24 15.17
N GLN A 54 -2.67 -5.32 15.74
CA GLN A 54 -2.08 -5.34 17.08
C GLN A 54 -0.79 -4.52 17.13
N TRP A 55 0.10 -4.71 16.16
CA TRP A 55 1.49 -4.20 16.23
C TRP A 55 1.73 -2.90 15.46
N PHE A 56 0.87 -2.55 14.50
CA PHE A 56 1.11 -1.42 13.61
C PHE A 56 -0.06 -0.43 13.57
N ASN A 57 0.29 0.83 13.34
CA ASN A 57 -0.60 1.87 12.86
C ASN A 57 -0.41 2.04 11.35
N LEU A 58 -1.48 2.33 10.61
CA LEU A 58 -1.41 2.62 9.17
C LEU A 58 -0.80 3.99 8.85
N GLN A 59 -0.64 4.83 9.88
CA GLN A 59 -0.12 6.17 9.80
C GLN A 59 0.60 6.54 11.11
N PRO A 60 1.49 7.54 11.11
CA PRO A 60 2.08 8.06 12.33
C PRO A 60 0.99 8.55 13.30
N LEU A 61 1.27 8.47 14.61
CA LEU A 61 0.42 9.10 15.61
C LEU A 61 0.34 10.61 15.32
N ASN A 62 -0.88 11.12 15.13
CA ASN A 62 -1.23 12.51 14.78
C ASN A 62 -1.20 12.90 13.29
N ALA A 63 -1.09 11.95 12.36
CA ALA A 63 -1.28 12.22 10.94
C ALA A 63 -2.75 12.09 10.51
N GLU A 64 -3.20 12.89 9.53
CA GLU A 64 -4.49 12.68 8.87
C GLU A 64 -4.46 11.44 7.98
N ALA A 65 -5.48 10.60 8.11
CA ALA A 65 -5.63 9.40 7.30
C ALA A 65 -5.97 9.78 5.86
N THR A 66 -5.02 9.55 4.95
CA THR A 66 -5.33 9.50 3.52
C THR A 66 -5.54 8.04 3.13
N GLU A 67 -6.80 7.65 3.02
CA GLU A 67 -7.15 6.34 2.50
C GLU A 67 -6.87 6.25 0.98
N PRO A 68 -6.43 5.09 0.48
CA PRO A 68 -6.36 4.83 -0.95
C PRO A 68 -7.74 5.01 -1.59
N THR A 69 -7.81 5.79 -2.67
CA THR A 69 -9.05 6.03 -3.41
C THR A 69 -8.84 5.74 -4.88
N VAL A 70 -9.71 4.92 -5.46
CA VAL A 70 -9.74 4.62 -6.90
C VAL A 70 -10.89 5.37 -7.54
N ASN A 71 -10.60 6.09 -8.63
CA ASN A 71 -11.61 6.77 -9.44
C ASN A 71 -11.50 6.34 -10.91
N THR A 72 -12.62 6.34 -11.63
CA THR A 72 -12.63 6.15 -13.09
C THR A 72 -12.29 7.49 -13.77
N THR A 73 -11.50 7.43 -14.84
CA THR A 73 -11.15 8.60 -15.68
C THR A 73 -11.60 8.35 -17.12
N ALA A 74 -11.46 9.36 -18.00
CA ALA A 74 -11.81 9.21 -19.42
C ALA A 74 -11.00 8.07 -20.09
N ASP A 75 -9.72 7.96 -19.74
CA ASP A 75 -8.76 7.07 -20.40
C ASP A 75 -8.48 5.78 -19.60
N GLY A 76 -9.05 5.65 -18.40
CA GLY A 76 -8.83 4.49 -17.53
C GLY A 76 -9.22 4.77 -16.08
N PHE A 77 -8.24 4.72 -15.18
CA PHE A 77 -8.45 4.83 -13.74
C PHE A 77 -7.37 5.69 -13.10
N SER A 78 -7.65 6.19 -11.91
CA SER A 78 -6.66 6.85 -11.06
C SER A 78 -6.68 6.25 -9.65
N LEU A 79 -5.50 5.98 -9.09
CA LEU A 79 -5.31 5.65 -7.68
C LEU A 79 -4.67 6.85 -6.97
N THR A 80 -5.32 7.38 -5.94
CA THR A 80 -4.76 8.42 -5.06
C THR A 80 -4.43 7.79 -3.71
N VAL A 81 -3.21 8.03 -3.21
CA VAL A 81 -2.71 7.53 -1.92
C VAL A 81 -1.89 8.60 -1.19
N ALA A 82 -1.57 8.38 0.08
CA ALA A 82 -0.60 9.22 0.81
C ALA A 82 0.78 9.22 0.13
N ALA A 83 1.53 10.31 0.23
CA ALA A 83 2.85 10.44 -0.41
C ALA A 83 3.84 9.31 -0.05
N ALA A 84 3.90 8.91 1.22
CA ALA A 84 4.76 7.79 1.65
C ALA A 84 4.35 6.44 1.01
N HIS A 85 3.05 6.21 0.86
CA HIS A 85 2.52 5.02 0.18
C HIS A 85 2.84 5.06 -1.32
N ALA A 86 2.74 6.24 -1.95
CA ALA A 86 3.14 6.40 -3.35
C ALA A 86 4.62 6.08 -3.58
N VAL A 87 5.52 6.48 -2.68
CA VAL A 87 6.94 6.12 -2.75
C VAL A 87 7.12 4.60 -2.79
N ASN A 88 6.46 3.89 -1.88
CA ASN A 88 6.55 2.43 -1.84
C ASN A 88 5.97 1.78 -3.10
N ILE A 89 4.80 2.21 -3.58
CA ILE A 89 4.18 1.66 -4.81
C ILE A 89 5.13 1.76 -6.02
N LYS A 90 5.86 2.88 -6.15
CA LYS A 90 6.83 3.09 -7.23
C LYS A 90 8.00 2.10 -7.20
N GLU A 91 8.30 1.46 -6.07
CA GLU A 91 9.30 0.39 -5.99
C GLU A 91 8.77 -0.97 -6.49
N PHE A 92 7.45 -1.19 -6.47
CA PHE A 92 6.82 -2.46 -6.86
C PHE A 92 6.35 -2.48 -8.30
N LEU A 93 6.01 -1.32 -8.86
CA LEU A 93 5.40 -1.22 -10.18
C LEU A 93 6.40 -0.76 -11.24
N PRO A 94 6.34 -1.31 -12.46
CA PRO A 94 7.03 -0.76 -13.62
C PRO A 94 6.60 0.69 -13.89
N GLY A 95 7.57 1.58 -14.08
CA GLY A 95 7.31 3.02 -14.27
C GLY A 95 6.62 3.39 -15.59
N ASP A 96 6.51 2.46 -16.54
CA ASP A 96 5.79 2.61 -17.80
C ASP A 96 4.29 2.28 -17.68
N MET A 97 3.85 1.71 -16.55
CA MET A 97 2.47 1.28 -16.33
C MET A 97 1.53 2.43 -15.93
N TYR A 98 2.06 3.56 -15.49
CA TYR A 98 1.27 4.67 -14.96
C TYR A 98 1.93 6.02 -15.27
N ALA A 99 1.12 7.08 -15.28
CA ALA A 99 1.59 8.45 -15.16
C ALA A 99 1.41 8.93 -13.71
N TYR A 100 2.46 9.46 -13.09
CA TYR A 100 2.44 9.90 -11.70
C TYR A 100 2.32 11.42 -11.58
N GLU A 101 1.39 11.86 -10.73
CA GLU A 101 1.19 13.26 -10.32
C GLU A 101 1.50 13.40 -8.83
N ASP A 102 2.36 14.35 -8.47
CA ASP A 102 2.64 14.74 -7.08
C ASP A 102 1.67 15.85 -6.66
N GLU A 103 0.84 15.56 -5.66
CA GLU A 103 -0.14 16.49 -5.09
C GLU A 103 0.29 16.95 -3.68
N GLY A 104 1.59 16.90 -3.37
CA GLY A 104 2.19 17.35 -2.11
C GLY A 104 2.08 16.31 -1.00
N SER A 105 0.93 16.24 -0.33
CA SER A 105 0.68 15.22 0.73
C SER A 105 0.18 13.90 0.17
N ARG A 106 -0.16 13.87 -1.13
CA ARG A 106 -0.72 12.73 -1.84
C ARG A 106 0.03 12.50 -3.14
N GLY A 107 0.01 11.25 -3.59
CA GLY A 107 0.46 10.87 -4.92
C GLY A 107 -0.70 10.26 -5.69
N LYS A 108 -0.80 10.58 -6.98
CA LYS A 108 -1.84 10.07 -7.85
C LYS A 108 -1.23 9.33 -9.03
N PHE A 109 -1.68 8.09 -9.23
CA PHE A 109 -1.29 7.21 -10.32
C PHE A 109 -2.42 7.17 -11.33
N ASN A 110 -2.22 7.72 -12.53
CA ASN A 110 -3.15 7.58 -13.64
C ASN A 110 -2.74 6.37 -14.48
N VAL A 111 -3.68 5.45 -14.70
CA VAL A 111 -3.44 4.16 -15.35
C VAL A 111 -4.40 4.01 -16.52
N GLY A 112 -3.85 3.70 -17.70
CA GLY A 112 -4.65 3.44 -18.89
C GLY A 112 -5.53 2.20 -18.72
N ARG A 113 -6.68 2.17 -19.39
CA ARG A 113 -7.62 1.03 -19.31
C ARG A 113 -6.98 -0.33 -19.60
N ASN A 114 -6.01 -0.36 -20.52
CA ASN A 114 -5.32 -1.59 -20.92
C ASN A 114 -4.36 -2.11 -19.85
N ASP A 115 -3.80 -1.22 -19.03
CA ASP A 115 -2.83 -1.58 -17.99
C ASP A 115 -3.49 -1.79 -16.62
N TRP A 116 -4.74 -1.31 -16.45
CA TRP A 116 -5.43 -1.34 -15.18
C TRP A 116 -5.51 -2.73 -14.56
N SER A 117 -5.84 -3.76 -15.34
CA SER A 117 -5.96 -5.13 -14.81
C SER A 117 -4.65 -5.62 -14.18
N ARG A 118 -3.51 -5.31 -14.81
CA ARG A 118 -2.19 -5.71 -14.30
C ARG A 118 -1.78 -4.85 -13.11
N PHE A 119 -2.07 -3.55 -13.17
CA PHE A 119 -1.81 -2.61 -12.09
C PHE A 119 -2.58 -2.99 -10.81
N SER A 120 -3.88 -3.27 -10.93
CA SER A 120 -4.73 -3.63 -9.80
C SER A 120 -4.35 -4.97 -9.18
N GLU A 121 -3.98 -5.96 -10.01
CA GLU A 121 -3.51 -7.26 -9.54
C GLU A 121 -2.21 -7.14 -8.72
N LEU A 122 -1.22 -6.41 -9.24
CA LEU A 122 0.06 -6.20 -8.55
C LEU A 122 -0.11 -5.48 -7.21
N LEU A 123 -1.09 -4.59 -7.10
CA LEU A 123 -1.37 -3.86 -5.86
C LEU A 123 -2.39 -4.55 -4.94
N CYS A 124 -3.07 -5.59 -5.42
CA CYS A 124 -4.18 -6.24 -4.74
C CYS A 124 -5.36 -5.29 -4.43
N LEU A 125 -5.69 -4.41 -5.38
CA LEU A 125 -6.82 -3.47 -5.33
C LEU A 125 -8.19 -4.16 -5.48
#